data_AF-A0A0Q7SP78-F1
#
_entry.id   AF-A0A0Q7SP78-F1
#
_cell.length_a   1.000
_cell.length_b   1.000
_cell.length_c   1.000
_cell.angle_alpha   90.00
_cell.angle_beta   90.00
_cell.angle_gamma   90.00
#
_symmetry.space_group_name_H-M   'P 1'
#
loop_
_entity.id
_entity.type
_entity.pdbx_description
1 polymer ?
#
loop_
_entity_poly.entity_id
_entity_poly.type
_entity_poly.pdbx_seq_one_letter_code
_entity_poly.pdbx_strand_id
1 'polypeptide(L)' 'MIDLDMGAYAAFVWPAWGISAVVLTALAVRAVVAARRWHSELKQLDKDAANSRARVGQSPIAQPK' A
#
# COMPACT_ATOMS: atom_id res chain seq x y z
N MET A 1 -20.25 -19.75 17.18
CA MET A 1 -19.27 -19.50 18.25
C MET A 1 -17.95 -20.00 17.72
N ILE A 2 -16.91 -19.16 17.66
CA ILE A 2 -15.59 -19.63 17.22
C ILE A 2 -15.02 -20.48 18.36
N ASP A 3 -15.01 -21.79 18.16
CA ASP A 3 -14.41 -22.75 19.09
C ASP A 3 -12.96 -22.99 18.66
N LEU A 4 -12.03 -22.42 19.44
CA LEU A 4 -10.59 -22.47 19.22
C LEU A 4 -9.90 -23.34 20.28
N ASP A 5 -10.68 -23.96 21.17
CA ASP A 5 -10.18 -24.79 22.24
C ASP A 5 -9.90 -26.21 21.73
N MET A 6 -8.66 -26.44 21.30
CA MET A 6 -8.21 -27.79 20.92
C MET A 6 -7.68 -28.59 22.12
N GLY A 7 -7.87 -28.12 23.35
CA GLY A 7 -7.32 -28.75 24.55
C GLY A 7 -5.81 -28.97 24.44
N ALA A 8 -5.31 -30.13 24.86
CA ALA A 8 -3.88 -30.45 24.81
C ALA A 8 -3.28 -30.47 23.37
N TYR A 9 -4.11 -30.68 22.34
CA TYR A 9 -3.65 -30.70 20.94
C TYR A 9 -3.28 -29.30 20.42
N ALA A 10 -3.79 -28.26 21.07
CA ALA A 10 -3.48 -26.87 20.77
C ALA A 10 -1.96 -26.60 20.77
N ALA A 11 -1.22 -27.21 21.70
CA ALA A 11 0.22 -27.02 21.82
C ALA A 11 1.01 -27.43 20.57
N PHE A 12 0.46 -28.30 19.72
CA PHE A 12 1.08 -28.72 18.46
C PHE A 12 0.63 -27.87 17.27
N VAL A 13 -0.64 -27.45 17.24
CA VAL A 13 -1.23 -26.73 16.10
C VAL A 13 -0.92 -25.24 16.13
N TRP A 14 -1.03 -24.62 17.30
CA TRP A 14 -0.87 -23.18 17.44
C TRP A 14 0.52 -22.66 17.08
N PRO A 15 1.64 -23.35 17.39
CA PRO A 15 2.95 -22.91 16.92
C PRO A 15 3.08 -22.89 15.40
N ALA A 16 2.54 -23.91 14.71
CA ALA A 16 2.57 -23.97 13.25
C ALA A 16 1.78 -22.81 12.64
N TRP A 17 0.55 -22.59 13.11
CA TRP A 17 -0.29 -21.47 12.67
C TRP A 17 0.30 -20.12 13.05
N GLY A 18 0.94 -20.02 14.22
CA GLY A 18 1.63 -18.82 14.68
C GLY A 18 2.79 -18.46 13.76
N ILE A 19 3.61 -19.43 13.38
CA ILE A 19 4.70 -19.22 12.41
C ILE A 19 4.14 -18.77 11.06
N SER A 20 3.09 -19.43 10.56
CA SER A 20 2.44 -19.03 9.30
C SER A 20 1.93 -17.59 9.37
N ALA A 21 1.24 -17.22 10.45
CA ALA A 21 0.74 -15.87 10.65
C ALA A 21 1.89 -14.86 10.68
N VAL A 22 2.98 -15.15 11.39
CA VAL A 22 4.17 -14.30 11.44
C VAL A 22 4.78 -14.11 10.05
N VAL A 23 4.95 -15.18 9.27
CA VAL A 23 5.49 -15.11 7.91
C VAL A 23 4.60 -14.29 6.99
N LEU A 24 3.28 -14.50 7.04
CA LEU A 24 2.32 -13.75 6.24
C LEU A 24 2.29 -12.27 6.63
N THR A 25 2.32 -11.96 7.93
CA THR A 25 2.40 -10.58 8.42
C THR A 25 3.71 -9.92 7.96
N ALA A 26 4.85 -10.60 8.06
CA ALA A 26 6.13 -10.08 7.60
C ALA A 26 6.11 -9.79 6.09
N LEU A 27 5.54 -10.72 5.30
CA LEU A 27 5.39 -10.53 3.85
C LEU A 27 4.48 -9.34 3.53
N ALA A 28 3.33 -9.22 4.20
CA ALA A 28 2.40 -8.12 4.03
C ALA A 28 3.06 -6.77 4.38
N VAL A 29 3.80 -6.70 5.49
CA VAL A 29 4.55 -5.50 5.88
C VAL A 29 5.57 -5.13 4.80
N ARG A 30 6.34 -6.10 4.28
CA ARG A 30 7.31 -5.84 3.20
C ARG A 30 6.61 -5.33 1.92
N ALA A 31 5.48 -5.93 1.55
CA ALA A 31 4.70 -5.49 0.40
C ALA A 31 4.19 -4.05 0.56
N VAL A 32 3.65 -3.71 1.74
CA VAL A 32 3.20 -2.35 2.04
C VAL A 32 4.37 -1.36 2.03
N VAL A 33 5.52 -1.70 2.60
CA VAL A 33 6.71 -0.83 2.57
C VAL A 33 7.19 -0.59 1.14
N ALA A 34 7.25 -1.63 0.31
CA ALA A 34 7.61 -1.50 -1.10
C ALA A 34 6.62 -0.62 -1.86
N ALA A 35 5.32 -0.85 -1.65
CA ALA A 35 4.25 -0.05 -2.27
C ALA A 35 4.34 1.43 -1.86
N ARG A 36 4.60 1.72 -0.58
CA ARG A 36 4.78 3.10 -0.09
C ARG A 36 5.99 3.79 -0.73
N ARG A 37 7.06 3.05 -0.99
CA ARG A 37 8.25 3.58 -1.66
C ARG A 37 7.92 4.01 -3.08
N TRP A 38 7.20 3.19 -3.83
CA TRP A 38 6.76 3.52 -5.21
C TRP A 38 5.66 4.58 -5.27
N HIS A 39 4.74 4.59 -4.31
CA HIS A 39 3.71 5.63 -4.22
C HIS A 39 4.27 7.03 -3.98
N SER A 40 5.46 7.14 -3.35
CA SER A 40 6.10 8.42 -3.13
C SER A 40 6.58 9.05 -4.45
N GLU A 41 7.00 8.23 -5.41
CA GLU A 41 7.40 8.67 -6.75
C GLU A 41 6.16 9.01 -7.60
N LEU A 42 5.11 8.19 -7.53
CA LEU A 42 3.83 8.49 -8.19
C LEU A 42 3.22 9.82 -7.72
N LYS A 43 3.32 10.14 -6.42
CA LYS A 43 2.80 11.40 -5.87
C LYS A 43 3.53 12.65 -6.39
N GLN A 44 4.79 12.52 -6.81
CA GLN A 44 5.51 13.62 -7.46
C GLN A 44 5.05 13.79 -8.91
N LEU A 45 4.96 12.68 -9.65
CA LEU A 45 4.49 12.68 -11.04
C LEU A 45 3.06 13.23 -11.18
N ASP A 46 2.18 12.89 -10.25
CA ASP A 46 0.78 13.35 -10.26
C ASP A 46 0.68 14.87 -10.00
N LYS A 47 1.55 15.41 -9.14
CA LYS A 47 1.65 16.85 -8.89
C LYS A 47 2.18 17.61 -10.09
N ASP A 48 3.20 17.08 -10.76
CA ASP A 48 3.80 17.72 -11.94
C ASP A 48 2.85 17.68 -13.14
N ALA A 49 2.10 16.58 -13.31
CA ALA A 49 1.04 16.47 -14.31
C ALA A 49 -0.13 17.43 -14.02
N ALA A 50 -0.53 17.58 -12.75
CA ALA A 50 -1.56 18.54 -12.34
C ALA A 50 -1.11 19.99 -12.57
N ASN A 51 0.14 20.32 -12.25
CA ASN A 51 0.70 21.66 -12.46
C ASN A 51 0.84 21.99 -13.96
N SER A 52 1.24 21.01 -14.77
CA SER A 52 1.30 21.14 -16.23
C SER A 52 -0.07 21.39 -16.85
N ARG A 53 -1.11 20.67 -16.41
CA ARG A 53 -2.51 20.93 -16.83
C ARG A 53 -3.00 22.31 -16.38
N ALA A 54 -2.70 22.71 -15.16
CA ALA A 54 -3.04 24.05 -14.67
C ALA A 54 -2.36 25.14 -15.51
N ARG A 55 -1.08 24.95 -15.87
CA ARG A 55 -0.34 25.88 -16.75
C ARG A 55 -0.91 25.95 -18.16
N VAL A 56 -1.32 24.83 -18.73
CA VAL A 56 -1.93 24.78 -20.07
C VAL A 56 -3.28 25.48 -20.09
N GLY A 57 -4.07 25.39 -19.01
CA GLY A 57 -5.30 26.16 -18.84
C GLY A 57 -5.09 27.63 -18.49
N GLN A 58 -3.95 27.98 -17.87
CA GLN A 58 -3.58 29.35 -17.50
C GLN A 58 -2.85 30.10 -18.62
N SER A 59 -2.44 29.43 -19.70
CA SER A 59 -1.93 30.12 -20.90
C SER A 59 -2.97 31.17 -21.29
N PRO A 60 -2.66 32.48 -21.12
CA PRO A 60 -3.55 33.52 -21.57
C PRO A 60 -3.58 33.33 -23.07
N ILE A 61 -4.73 32.92 -23.58
CA ILE A 61 -5.04 32.85 -25.01
C ILE A 61 -4.56 34.18 -25.57
N ALA A 62 -3.38 34.18 -26.20
CA ALA A 62 -2.74 35.39 -26.67
C ALA A 62 -3.73 35.97 -27.67
N GLN A 63 -4.30 37.11 -27.28
CA GLN A 63 -5.35 37.79 -28.03
C GLN A 63 -4.91 37.93 -29.49
N PRO A 64 -5.75 37.51 -30.45
CA PRO A 64 -5.47 37.78 -31.85
C PRO A 64 -5.56 39.30 -32.06
N LYS A 65 -4.53 39.88 -32.67
CA LYS A 65 -4.57 41.23 -33.21
C LYS A 65 -4.14 41.20 -34.66
#